data_AF-A0A538KDM8-F1
#
_entry.id   AF-A0A538KDM8-F1
#
_cell.length_a   1.000
_cell.length_b   1.000
_cell.length_c   1.000
_cell.angle_alpha   90.00
_cell.angle_beta   90.00
_cell.angle_gamma   90.00
#
_symmetry.space_group_name_H-M   'P 1'
#
loop_
_entity.id
_entity.type
_entity.pdbx_description
1 polymer ?
#
loop_
_entity_poly.entity_id
_entity_poly.type
_entity_poly.pdbx_seq_one_letter_code
_entity_poly.pdbx_strand_id
1 'polypeptide(L)'
;MSLARVGFIAIPPGAKPGFDHADVHRQRRRLYVAHTGADRIEVLDCNARTYLHALPAELPGVAGVLIDEQQDLLFSSDRRAARVSVFRCSDEQLLGQVDVGPHPNGLAYDRRRRRLYSFNLGEPLGENCTASVVELDSMRVLAEPPLPGRPRWAVYDQERDVVYVNIQQPAQIVVINCERMVLERALEVPSAGPHGLWLASGRLFCAADGGALVVLERGSGEVIVSLRLPGVPDVVMHDSELARLYVAIGDPGLVCSFDTERLEQLESVETAVGIRSPSACTSSAR
;
A
#
# COMPACT_ATOMS: atom_id res chain seq x y z
N MET A 1 0.99 -9.77 24.69
CA MET A 1 0.04 -9.66 23.58
C MET A 1 -0.15 -8.20 23.25
N SER A 2 0.08 -7.83 22.01
CA SER A 2 -0.03 -6.44 21.55
C SER A 2 -1.15 -6.20 20.56
N LEU A 3 -1.60 -7.24 19.87
CA LEU A 3 -2.83 -7.23 19.10
C LEU A 3 -3.93 -7.97 19.87
N ALA A 4 -5.08 -7.33 19.99
CA ALA A 4 -6.28 -7.92 20.54
C ALA A 4 -7.47 -7.49 19.69
N ARG A 5 -8.41 -8.41 19.45
CA ARG A 5 -9.67 -8.06 18.81
C ARG A 5 -10.50 -7.20 19.77
N VAL A 6 -10.74 -5.95 19.41
CA VAL A 6 -11.48 -4.99 20.25
C VAL A 6 -12.94 -4.79 19.85
N GLY A 7 -13.38 -5.35 18.72
CA GLY A 7 -14.75 -5.21 18.25
C GLY A 7 -14.95 -5.65 16.80
N PHE A 8 -16.11 -5.30 16.25
CA PHE A 8 -16.47 -5.42 14.84
C PHE A 8 -17.17 -4.14 14.41
N ILE A 9 -16.85 -3.63 13.23
CA ILE A 9 -17.52 -2.47 12.64
C ILE A 9 -18.26 -2.96 11.41
N ALA A 10 -19.59 -2.87 11.43
CA ALA A 10 -20.39 -3.18 10.25
C ALA A 10 -20.18 -2.10 9.19
N ILE A 11 -19.79 -2.52 7.99
CA ILE A 11 -19.66 -1.66 6.81
C ILE A 11 -20.82 -2.02 5.87
N PRO A 12 -21.51 -1.04 5.26
CA PRO A 12 -22.54 -1.32 4.26
C PRO A 12 -22.01 -2.25 3.16
N PRO A 13 -22.78 -3.25 2.68
CA PRO A 13 -22.30 -4.18 1.66
C PRO A 13 -22.07 -3.50 0.31
N GLY A 14 -21.24 -4.13 -0.52
CA GLY A 14 -21.11 -3.85 -1.95
C GLY A 14 -21.98 -4.75 -2.83
N ALA A 15 -21.92 -4.53 -4.14
CA ALA A 15 -22.51 -5.46 -5.11
C ALA A 15 -21.80 -6.81 -5.13
N LYS A 16 -20.52 -6.84 -4.73
CA LYS A 16 -19.67 -8.02 -4.56
C LYS A 16 -18.93 -7.92 -3.21
N PRO A 17 -18.45 -9.03 -2.65
CA PRO A 17 -17.51 -8.97 -1.53
C PRO A 17 -16.14 -8.48 -2.01
N GLY A 18 -15.39 -7.83 -1.12
CA GLY A 18 -13.98 -7.58 -1.33
C GLY A 18 -13.54 -6.20 -0.87
N PHE A 19 -12.54 -6.19 -0.01
CA PHE A 19 -11.72 -5.02 0.28
C PHE A 19 -10.37 -5.22 -0.40
N ASP A 20 -9.55 -4.18 -0.43
CA ASP A 20 -8.16 -4.28 -0.88
C ASP A 20 -7.29 -3.48 0.10
N HIS A 21 -6.71 -2.35 -0.30
CA HIS A 21 -5.84 -1.56 0.58
C HIS A 21 -6.60 -0.64 1.55
N ALA A 22 -5.93 -0.24 2.64
CA ALA A 22 -6.43 0.72 3.59
C ALA A 22 -5.29 1.55 4.18
N ASP A 23 -5.55 2.83 4.48
CA ASP A 23 -4.58 3.74 5.09
C ASP A 23 -5.25 4.63 6.15
N VAL A 24 -4.44 5.19 7.05
CA VAL A 24 -4.90 5.89 8.25
C VAL A 24 -4.48 7.36 8.23
N HIS A 25 -5.47 8.24 8.37
CA HIS A 25 -5.24 9.63 8.74
C HIS A 25 -5.19 9.72 10.28
N ARG A 26 -3.98 9.56 10.82
CA ARG A 26 -3.65 9.56 12.25
C ARG A 26 -4.15 10.81 12.98
N GLN A 27 -3.98 12.01 12.42
CA GLN A 27 -4.36 13.25 13.12
C GLN A 27 -5.85 13.29 13.49
N ARG A 28 -6.70 12.68 12.67
CA ARG A 28 -8.16 12.59 12.93
C ARG A 28 -8.63 11.21 13.29
N ARG A 29 -7.70 10.26 13.39
CA ARG A 29 -7.99 8.87 13.67
C ARG A 29 -9.03 8.29 12.73
N ARG A 30 -8.91 8.59 11.43
CA ARG A 30 -9.78 8.04 10.38
C ARG A 30 -9.06 6.94 9.63
N LEU A 31 -9.74 5.83 9.41
CA LEU A 31 -9.31 4.74 8.54
C LEU A 31 -10.09 4.85 7.23
N TYR A 32 -9.36 4.85 6.11
CA TYR A 32 -9.91 4.85 4.77
C TYR A 32 -9.64 3.49 4.12
N VAL A 33 -10.69 2.81 3.69
CA VAL A 33 -10.62 1.43 3.18
C VAL A 33 -11.13 1.38 1.75
N ALA A 34 -10.33 0.87 0.80
CA ALA A 34 -10.80 0.55 -0.54
C ALA A 34 -11.77 -0.64 -0.47
N HIS A 35 -13.07 -0.37 -0.65
CA HIS A 35 -14.11 -1.38 -0.73
C HIS A 35 -14.33 -1.74 -2.21
N THR A 36 -13.41 -2.51 -2.78
CA THR A 36 -13.39 -2.89 -4.21
C THR A 36 -14.70 -3.52 -4.68
N GLY A 37 -15.34 -4.34 -3.86
CA GLY A 37 -16.63 -4.96 -4.18
C GLY A 37 -17.81 -3.99 -4.25
N ALA A 38 -17.59 -2.75 -3.82
CA ALA A 38 -18.59 -1.71 -3.67
C ALA A 38 -18.26 -0.40 -4.40
N ASP A 39 -17.13 -0.36 -5.12
CA ASP A 39 -16.69 0.77 -5.96
C ASP A 39 -16.60 2.11 -5.20
N ARG A 40 -16.16 2.07 -3.93
CA ARG A 40 -16.04 3.26 -3.05
C ARG A 40 -14.97 3.09 -1.96
N ILE A 41 -14.57 4.21 -1.37
CA ILE A 41 -13.73 4.24 -0.16
C ILE A 41 -14.63 4.45 1.06
N GLU A 42 -14.50 3.57 2.04
CA GLU A 42 -15.22 3.64 3.31
C GLU A 42 -14.38 4.38 4.34
N VAL A 43 -15.01 5.26 5.12
CA VAL A 43 -14.38 6.05 6.19
C VAL A 43 -14.88 5.54 7.54
N LEU A 44 -13.94 5.16 8.40
CA LEU A 44 -14.22 4.67 9.75
C LEU A 44 -13.51 5.56 10.78
N ASP A 45 -14.16 5.76 11.92
CA ASP A 45 -13.56 6.40 13.09
C ASP A 45 -12.86 5.34 13.96
N CYS A 46 -11.54 5.43 14.09
CA CYS A 46 -10.76 4.48 14.86
C CYS A 46 -10.94 4.64 16.38
N ASN A 47 -11.34 5.82 16.84
CA ASN A 47 -11.55 6.11 18.27
C ASN A 47 -12.92 5.64 18.73
N ALA A 48 -13.98 6.09 18.04
CA ALA A 48 -15.36 5.68 18.30
C ALA A 48 -15.63 4.23 17.86
N ARG A 49 -14.78 3.67 16.97
CA ARG A 49 -14.93 2.34 16.38
C ARG A 49 -16.25 2.20 15.64
N THR A 50 -16.57 3.21 14.83
CA THR A 50 -17.81 3.31 14.08
C THR A 50 -17.53 3.57 12.62
N TYR A 51 -18.40 3.04 11.76
CA TYR A 51 -18.51 3.51 10.39
C TYR A 51 -19.01 4.96 10.37
N LEU A 52 -18.42 5.80 9.52
CA LEU A 52 -18.86 7.17 9.33
C LEU A 52 -19.70 7.29 8.06
N HIS A 53 -19.06 7.09 6.91
CA HIS A 53 -19.67 7.26 5.59
C HIS A 53 -18.73 6.70 4.51
N ALA A 54 -19.19 6.71 3.25
CA ALA A 54 -18.36 6.49 2.09
C ALA A 54 -17.96 7.83 1.46
N LEU A 55 -16.78 7.90 0.85
CA LEU A 55 -16.41 9.08 0.05
C LEU A 55 -17.44 9.29 -1.09
N PRO A 56 -17.83 10.55 -1.37
CA PRO A 56 -18.92 10.85 -2.29
C PRO A 56 -18.56 10.67 -3.78
N ALA A 57 -17.28 10.45 -4.10
CA ALA A 57 -16.82 10.28 -5.48
C ALA A 57 -17.07 8.84 -5.99
N GLU A 58 -17.33 8.73 -7.30
CA GLU A 58 -17.40 7.42 -7.96
C GLU A 58 -15.99 6.86 -8.13
N LEU A 59 -15.71 5.67 -7.57
CA LEU A 59 -14.38 5.05 -7.63
C LEU A 59 -14.47 3.60 -8.16
N PRO A 60 -14.81 3.40 -9.46
CA PRO A 60 -15.00 2.08 -10.03
C PRO A 60 -13.75 1.19 -9.93
N GLY A 61 -13.87 0.07 -9.22
CA GLY A 61 -12.79 -0.87 -9.00
C GLY A 61 -11.67 -0.34 -8.11
N VAL A 62 -11.97 0.58 -7.18
CA VAL A 62 -10.99 1.10 -6.23
C VAL A 62 -10.18 -0.01 -5.55
N ALA A 63 -8.87 0.18 -5.48
CA ALA A 63 -7.94 -0.83 -4.98
C ALA A 63 -6.92 -0.26 -4.00
N GLY A 64 -6.25 0.83 -4.37
CA GLY A 64 -5.28 1.52 -3.53
C GLY A 64 -5.90 2.69 -2.78
N VAL A 65 -5.40 2.93 -1.58
CA VAL A 65 -5.60 4.16 -0.80
C VAL A 65 -4.24 4.58 -0.26
N LEU A 66 -3.83 5.83 -0.46
CA LEU A 66 -2.57 6.35 0.09
C LEU A 66 -2.81 7.74 0.66
N ILE A 67 -2.37 7.98 1.88
CA ILE A 67 -2.54 9.25 2.58
C ILE A 67 -1.19 9.93 2.81
N ASP A 68 -1.14 11.21 2.45
CA ASP A 68 -0.05 12.12 2.79
C ASP A 68 -0.58 13.20 3.73
N GLU A 69 -0.51 12.96 5.05
CA GLU A 69 -1.01 13.93 6.03
C GLU A 69 -0.26 15.26 5.99
N GLN A 70 1.03 15.25 5.61
CA GLN A 70 1.86 16.45 5.59
C GLN A 70 1.39 17.46 4.53
N GLN A 71 0.91 16.97 3.38
CA GLN A 71 0.37 17.82 2.31
C GLN A 71 -1.15 17.80 2.23
N ASP A 72 -1.82 17.16 3.19
CA ASP A 72 -3.28 17.06 3.28
C ASP A 72 -3.91 16.39 2.05
N LEU A 73 -3.31 15.29 1.58
CA LEU A 73 -3.73 14.57 0.38
C LEU A 73 -4.13 13.13 0.68
N LEU A 74 -5.16 12.66 0.00
CA LEU A 74 -5.55 11.26 -0.09
C LEU A 74 -5.64 10.88 -1.56
N PHE A 75 -5.07 9.75 -1.93
CA PHE A 75 -5.06 9.23 -3.28
C PHE A 75 -5.79 7.90 -3.35
N SER A 76 -6.46 7.65 -4.47
CA SER A 76 -6.98 6.32 -4.82
C SER A 76 -6.51 5.87 -6.19
N SER A 77 -6.43 4.55 -6.39
CA SER A 77 -6.30 3.93 -7.69
C SER A 77 -7.60 3.20 -8.05
N ASP A 78 -8.18 3.56 -9.18
CA ASP A 78 -9.51 3.12 -9.60
C ASP A 78 -9.37 2.15 -10.78
N ARG A 79 -9.21 0.85 -10.50
CA ARG A 79 -8.79 -0.16 -11.50
C ARG A 79 -9.64 -0.15 -12.77
N ARG A 80 -10.96 -0.06 -12.61
CA ARG A 80 -11.91 -0.19 -13.73
C ARG A 80 -12.02 1.10 -14.53
N ALA A 81 -11.74 2.24 -13.91
CA ALA A 81 -11.76 3.54 -14.57
C ALA A 81 -10.39 3.92 -15.16
N ALA A 82 -9.34 3.12 -14.96
CA ALA A 82 -7.98 3.41 -15.42
C ALA A 82 -7.52 4.83 -15.02
N ARG A 83 -7.79 5.21 -13.77
CA ARG A 83 -7.49 6.56 -13.26
C ARG A 83 -7.01 6.52 -11.82
N VAL A 84 -6.41 7.63 -11.40
CA VAL A 84 -6.20 7.98 -10.00
C VAL A 84 -7.13 9.13 -9.60
N SER A 85 -7.62 9.11 -8.37
CA SER A 85 -8.39 10.21 -7.79
C SER A 85 -7.60 10.86 -6.65
N VAL A 86 -7.62 12.19 -6.58
CA VAL A 86 -6.90 13.00 -5.60
C VAL A 86 -7.90 13.76 -4.76
N PHE A 87 -7.83 13.62 -3.45
CA PHE A 87 -8.69 14.28 -2.48
C PHE A 87 -7.86 15.13 -1.53
N ARG A 88 -8.46 16.19 -1.00
CA ARG A 88 -7.98 16.81 0.22
C ARG A 88 -8.41 15.93 1.38
N CYS A 89 -7.47 15.44 2.18
CA CYS A 89 -7.81 14.53 3.27
C CYS A 89 -8.58 15.26 4.40
N SER A 90 -8.37 16.56 4.53
CA SER A 90 -8.93 17.37 5.61
C SER A 90 -10.45 17.60 5.49
N ASP A 91 -11.04 17.57 4.32
CA ASP A 91 -12.49 17.72 4.14
C ASP A 91 -13.05 16.71 3.14
N GLU A 92 -12.21 15.75 2.73
CA GLU A 92 -12.55 14.68 1.80
C GLU A 92 -13.04 15.22 0.44
N GLN A 93 -12.68 16.47 0.11
CA GLN A 93 -13.02 17.09 -1.16
C GLN A 93 -12.21 16.45 -2.28
N LEU A 94 -12.89 16.00 -3.35
CA LEU A 94 -12.23 15.61 -4.60
C LEU A 94 -11.57 16.84 -5.24
N LEU A 95 -10.25 16.80 -5.37
CA LEU A 95 -9.44 17.84 -5.99
C LEU A 95 -9.30 17.61 -7.50
N GLY A 96 -9.29 16.36 -7.92
CA GLY A 96 -9.36 16.00 -9.33
C GLY A 96 -9.04 14.54 -9.59
N GLN A 97 -9.09 14.17 -10.86
CA GLN A 97 -8.89 12.81 -11.34
C GLN A 97 -7.99 12.86 -12.57
N VAL A 98 -7.12 11.86 -12.72
CA VAL A 98 -6.15 11.79 -13.81
C VAL A 98 -6.17 10.39 -14.39
N ASP A 99 -6.38 10.30 -15.71
CA ASP A 99 -6.28 9.03 -16.44
C ASP A 99 -4.83 8.52 -16.41
N VAL A 100 -4.68 7.22 -16.19
CA VAL A 100 -3.39 6.52 -16.11
C VAL A 100 -3.44 5.22 -16.91
N GLY A 101 -2.38 4.43 -16.88
CA GLY A 101 -2.36 3.12 -17.53
C GLY A 101 -3.40 2.14 -16.97
N PRO A 102 -3.66 1.02 -17.69
CA PRO A 102 -4.74 0.10 -17.34
C PRO A 102 -4.58 -0.55 -15.96
N HIS A 103 -5.70 -0.71 -15.26
CA HIS A 103 -5.79 -1.39 -13.96
C HIS A 103 -4.79 -0.85 -12.90
N PRO A 104 -4.81 0.44 -12.56
CA PRO A 104 -3.93 1.00 -11.54
C PRO A 104 -4.14 0.30 -10.19
N ASN A 105 -3.05 -0.02 -9.50
CA ASN A 105 -3.08 -0.80 -8.26
C ASN A 105 -2.28 -0.11 -7.15
N GLY A 106 -0.98 -0.39 -7.03
CA GLY A 106 -0.12 0.23 -6.03
C GLY A 106 0.05 1.72 -6.27
N LEU A 107 0.29 2.47 -5.19
CA LEU A 107 0.57 3.90 -5.23
C LEU A 107 1.83 4.23 -4.44
N ALA A 108 2.58 5.24 -4.85
CA ALA A 108 3.63 5.88 -4.05
C ALA A 108 3.66 7.38 -4.34
N TYR A 109 4.02 8.20 -3.36
CA TYR A 109 3.97 9.66 -3.50
C TYR A 109 5.33 10.30 -3.26
N ASP A 110 5.94 10.86 -4.32
CA ASP A 110 7.08 11.78 -4.22
C ASP A 110 6.56 13.13 -3.74
N ARG A 111 6.60 13.33 -2.42
CA ARG A 111 6.19 14.57 -1.76
C ARG A 111 7.03 15.77 -2.19
N ARG A 112 8.29 15.56 -2.54
CA ARG A 112 9.24 16.63 -2.84
C ARG A 112 8.91 17.33 -4.16
N ARG A 113 8.46 16.57 -5.17
CA ARG A 113 8.03 17.12 -6.46
C ARG A 113 6.51 17.13 -6.67
N ARG A 114 5.74 16.68 -5.67
CA ARG A 114 4.28 16.51 -5.74
C ARG A 114 3.87 15.62 -6.92
N ARG A 115 4.51 14.45 -7.01
CA ARG A 115 4.27 13.46 -8.06
C ARG A 115 3.73 12.16 -7.47
N LEU A 116 2.58 11.72 -7.96
CA LEU A 116 2.00 10.42 -7.63
C LEU A 116 2.45 9.38 -8.66
N TYR A 117 2.98 8.27 -8.19
CA TYR A 117 3.28 7.10 -8.99
C TYR A 117 2.11 6.13 -8.88
N SER A 118 1.48 5.84 -10.01
CA SER A 118 0.46 4.80 -10.16
C SER A 118 1.05 3.57 -10.84
N PHE A 119 0.95 2.42 -10.19
CA PHE A 119 1.48 1.17 -10.72
C PHE A 119 0.38 0.37 -11.41
N ASN A 120 0.47 0.30 -12.74
CA ASN A 120 -0.57 -0.20 -13.61
C ASN A 120 -0.32 -1.67 -13.94
N LEU A 121 -1.34 -2.51 -13.77
CA LEU A 121 -1.23 -3.96 -14.01
C LEU A 121 -1.28 -4.31 -15.50
N GLY A 122 -1.59 -3.34 -16.36
CA GLY A 122 -1.64 -3.50 -17.80
C GLY A 122 -2.87 -4.26 -18.29
N GLU A 123 -2.90 -4.52 -19.59
CA GLU A 123 -4.00 -5.17 -20.32
C GLU A 123 -3.40 -6.04 -21.45
N PRO A 124 -3.56 -7.38 -21.41
CA PRO A 124 -4.14 -8.19 -20.33
C PRO A 124 -3.42 -8.04 -18.98
N LEU A 125 -4.07 -8.42 -17.88
CA LEU A 125 -3.49 -8.32 -16.53
C LEU A 125 -2.13 -9.03 -16.43
N GLY A 126 -1.08 -8.27 -16.07
CA GLY A 126 0.29 -8.75 -15.93
C GLY A 126 1.16 -8.57 -17.19
N GLU A 127 0.59 -8.12 -18.30
CA GLU A 127 1.29 -7.79 -19.54
C GLU A 127 1.35 -6.27 -19.74
N ASN A 128 2.40 -5.76 -20.40
CA ASN A 128 2.58 -4.33 -20.67
C ASN A 128 2.39 -3.44 -19.43
N CYS A 129 2.86 -3.91 -18.26
CA CYS A 129 2.76 -3.17 -17.01
C CYS A 129 3.59 -1.88 -17.07
N THR A 130 3.08 -0.81 -16.47
CA THR A 130 3.73 0.51 -16.47
C THR A 130 3.61 1.20 -15.11
N ALA A 131 4.40 2.24 -14.90
CA ALA A 131 4.20 3.17 -13.78
C ALA A 131 3.86 4.57 -14.34
N SER A 132 2.61 5.02 -14.24
CA SER A 132 2.26 6.40 -14.62
C SER A 132 2.74 7.37 -13.54
N VAL A 133 3.50 8.39 -13.92
CA VAL A 133 3.99 9.45 -13.03
C VAL A 133 3.12 10.69 -13.21
N VAL A 134 2.23 10.95 -12.27
CA VAL A 134 1.25 12.03 -12.29
C VAL A 134 1.77 13.25 -11.53
N GLU A 135 1.87 14.40 -12.17
CA GLU A 135 2.14 15.69 -11.52
C GLU A 135 0.84 16.30 -11.02
N LEU A 136 0.78 16.60 -9.72
CA LEU A 136 -0.47 17.07 -9.09
C LEU A 136 -0.82 18.53 -9.42
N ASP A 137 0.18 19.38 -9.69
CA ASP A 137 -0.08 20.79 -9.93
C ASP A 137 -0.71 21.03 -11.32
N SER A 138 -0.35 20.19 -12.29
CA SER A 138 -0.94 20.21 -13.64
C SER A 138 -2.01 19.14 -13.86
N MET A 139 -2.15 18.18 -12.93
CA MET A 139 -3.04 17.01 -13.01
C MET A 139 -2.85 16.22 -14.30
N ARG A 140 -1.58 15.94 -14.65
CA ARG A 140 -1.18 15.26 -15.88
C ARG A 140 -0.13 14.19 -15.65
N VAL A 141 -0.15 13.16 -16.48
CA VAL A 141 0.93 12.17 -16.57
C VAL A 141 2.13 12.79 -17.27
N LEU A 142 3.29 12.79 -16.59
CA LEU A 142 4.57 13.27 -17.12
C LEU A 142 5.35 12.17 -17.84
N ALA A 143 5.25 10.93 -17.35
CA ALA A 143 5.99 9.80 -17.85
C ALA A 143 5.25 8.49 -17.54
N GLU A 144 5.54 7.47 -18.32
CA GLU A 144 5.00 6.12 -18.11
C GLU A 144 6.08 5.05 -18.38
N PRO A 145 7.12 4.96 -17.53
CA PRO A 145 8.15 3.93 -17.69
C PRO A 145 7.55 2.51 -17.68
N PRO A 146 8.01 1.63 -18.58
CA PRO A 146 7.60 0.23 -18.58
C PRO A 146 8.17 -0.50 -17.37
N LEU A 147 7.41 -1.49 -16.88
CA LEU A 147 7.80 -2.37 -15.80
C LEU A 147 8.09 -3.77 -16.35
N PRO A 148 9.03 -4.50 -15.72
CA PRO A 148 9.42 -5.84 -16.18
C PRO A 148 8.38 -6.93 -15.88
N GLY A 149 7.30 -6.60 -15.17
CA GLY A 149 6.23 -7.53 -14.84
C GLY A 149 5.19 -6.90 -13.92
N ARG A 150 4.27 -7.73 -13.41
CA ARG A 150 3.12 -7.29 -12.62
C ARG A 150 3.53 -6.58 -11.32
N PRO A 151 3.27 -5.28 -11.17
CA PRO A 151 3.59 -4.58 -9.94
C PRO A 151 2.59 -4.92 -8.82
N ARG A 152 3.05 -4.75 -7.59
CA ARG A 152 2.27 -4.90 -6.37
C ARG A 152 2.29 -3.59 -5.58
N TRP A 153 2.82 -3.57 -4.36
CA TRP A 153 2.89 -2.37 -3.55
C TRP A 153 4.22 -1.62 -3.71
N ALA A 154 4.22 -0.32 -3.39
CA ALA A 154 5.36 0.58 -3.58
C ALA A 154 5.53 1.54 -2.40
N VAL A 155 6.74 2.06 -2.22
CA VAL A 155 7.09 3.07 -1.20
C VAL A 155 8.07 4.09 -1.76
N TYR A 156 7.90 5.35 -1.37
CA TYR A 156 8.84 6.43 -1.70
C TYR A 156 9.92 6.55 -0.62
N ASP A 157 11.18 6.57 -1.02
CA ASP A 157 12.32 6.92 -0.17
C ASP A 157 12.74 8.36 -0.44
N GLN A 158 12.38 9.26 0.48
CA GLN A 158 12.71 10.68 0.38
C GLN A 158 14.22 10.96 0.51
N GLU A 159 14.96 10.12 1.25
CA GLU A 159 16.40 10.35 1.46
C GLU A 159 17.21 10.00 0.22
N ARG A 160 16.82 8.94 -0.49
CA ARG A 160 17.46 8.51 -1.75
C ARG A 160 16.80 9.06 -3.00
N ASP A 161 15.61 9.64 -2.85
CA ASP A 161 14.79 10.20 -3.91
C ASP A 161 14.42 9.18 -5.00
N VAL A 162 13.98 8.00 -4.55
CA VAL A 162 13.57 6.88 -5.40
C VAL A 162 12.24 6.29 -4.93
N VAL A 163 11.54 5.62 -5.83
CA VAL A 163 10.41 4.75 -5.48
C VAL A 163 10.85 3.30 -5.61
N TYR A 164 10.61 2.52 -4.56
CA TYR A 164 10.75 1.07 -4.57
C TYR A 164 9.39 0.44 -4.86
N VAL A 165 9.30 -0.48 -5.82
CA VAL A 165 8.07 -1.21 -6.11
C VAL A 165 8.33 -2.70 -6.27
N ASN A 166 7.48 -3.49 -5.62
CA ASN A 166 7.49 -4.95 -5.76
C ASN A 166 6.97 -5.36 -7.14
N ILE A 167 7.69 -6.25 -7.80
CA ILE A 167 7.28 -6.94 -9.02
C ILE A 167 7.07 -8.41 -8.68
N GLN A 168 5.88 -8.95 -9.01
CA GLN A 168 5.50 -10.32 -8.65
C GLN A 168 6.35 -11.36 -9.40
N GLN A 169 6.50 -11.16 -10.70
CA GLN A 169 7.28 -12.02 -11.61
C GLN A 169 7.91 -11.14 -12.69
N PRO A 170 9.25 -11.10 -12.84
CA PRO A 170 10.24 -11.75 -11.98
C PRO A 170 10.19 -11.24 -10.53
N ALA A 171 10.58 -12.08 -9.58
CA ALA A 171 10.54 -11.75 -8.15
C ALA A 171 11.65 -10.75 -7.78
N GLN A 172 11.31 -9.46 -7.79
CA GLN A 172 12.25 -8.38 -7.52
C GLN A 172 11.57 -7.11 -7.00
N ILE A 173 12.35 -6.22 -6.42
CA ILE A 173 11.98 -4.84 -6.12
C ILE A 173 12.67 -3.95 -7.15
N VAL A 174 11.91 -3.25 -7.99
CA VAL A 174 12.53 -2.28 -8.91
C VAL A 174 12.62 -0.91 -8.27
N VAL A 175 13.68 -0.18 -8.62
CA VAL A 175 14.00 1.15 -8.10
C VAL A 175 13.82 2.15 -9.24
N ILE A 176 12.87 3.08 -9.06
CA ILE A 176 12.56 4.14 -10.01
C ILE A 176 13.12 5.45 -9.47
N ASN A 177 13.91 6.14 -10.28
CA ASN A 177 14.44 7.45 -9.92
C ASN A 177 13.39 8.54 -10.09
N CYS A 178 13.21 9.38 -9.07
CA CYS A 178 12.13 10.36 -9.09
C CYS A 178 12.43 11.60 -9.95
N GLU A 179 13.71 11.96 -10.12
CA GLU A 179 14.14 13.05 -10.99
C GLU A 179 13.93 12.67 -12.46
N ARG A 180 14.51 11.53 -12.85
CA ARG A 180 14.57 11.07 -14.25
C ARG A 180 13.32 10.31 -14.68
N MET A 181 12.50 9.84 -13.72
CA MET A 181 11.28 9.05 -13.95
C MET A 181 11.54 7.77 -14.75
N VAL A 182 12.67 7.12 -14.48
CA VAL A 182 13.08 5.86 -15.14
C VAL A 182 13.46 4.80 -14.11
N LEU A 183 13.29 3.54 -14.49
CA LEU A 183 13.81 2.39 -13.75
C LEU A 183 15.34 2.42 -13.82
N GLU A 184 16.00 2.42 -12.67
CA GLU A 184 17.47 2.42 -12.56
C GLU A 184 18.05 1.06 -12.17
N ARG A 185 17.32 0.31 -11.35
CA ARG A 185 17.82 -0.92 -10.75
C ARG A 185 16.70 -1.89 -10.44
N ALA A 186 17.07 -3.16 -10.30
CA ALA A 186 16.25 -4.19 -9.69
C ALA A 186 17.04 -4.86 -8.55
N LEU A 187 16.37 -5.09 -7.43
CA LEU A 187 16.89 -5.83 -6.27
C LEU A 187 16.21 -7.19 -6.26
N GLU A 188 16.99 -8.27 -6.33
CA GLU A 188 16.45 -9.62 -6.31
C GLU A 188 15.80 -9.92 -4.95
N VAL A 189 14.64 -10.57 -4.98
CA VAL A 189 13.98 -11.07 -3.76
C VAL A 189 14.03 -12.59 -3.81
N PRO A 190 14.72 -13.28 -2.87
CA PRO A 190 14.80 -14.73 -2.83
C PRO A 190 13.52 -15.38 -2.26
N SER A 191 12.36 -14.93 -2.75
CA SER A 191 11.05 -15.50 -2.46
C SER A 191 10.09 -15.11 -3.58
N ALA A 192 9.27 -16.05 -4.03
CA ALA A 192 8.34 -15.84 -5.12
C ALA A 192 7.26 -14.80 -4.77
N GLY A 193 6.88 -13.99 -5.75
CA GLY A 193 5.78 -13.04 -5.64
C GLY A 193 5.93 -11.96 -4.56
N PRO A 194 6.95 -11.10 -4.59
CA PRO A 194 6.99 -9.86 -3.81
C PRO A 194 5.64 -9.13 -3.87
N HIS A 195 5.04 -8.85 -2.72
CA HIS A 195 3.67 -8.35 -2.63
C HIS A 195 3.59 -7.08 -1.79
N GLY A 196 3.53 -7.20 -0.46
CA GLY A 196 3.55 -6.06 0.46
C GLY A 196 4.97 -5.52 0.64
N LEU A 197 5.09 -4.20 0.77
CA LEU A 197 6.38 -3.52 0.89
C LEU A 197 6.31 -2.40 1.92
N TRP A 198 7.33 -2.30 2.75
CA TRP A 198 7.53 -1.17 3.65
C TRP A 198 9.00 -0.75 3.74
N LEU A 199 9.27 0.55 3.92
CA LEU A 199 10.59 1.10 4.17
C LEU A 199 10.66 1.63 5.61
N ALA A 200 11.56 1.07 6.42
CA ALA A 200 11.79 1.55 7.78
C ALA A 200 13.27 1.38 8.17
N SER A 201 13.84 2.38 8.83
CA SER A 201 15.20 2.32 9.41
C SER A 201 16.27 1.79 8.43
N GLY A 202 16.26 2.31 7.20
CA GLY A 202 17.20 1.93 6.15
C GLY A 202 16.98 0.55 5.52
N ARG A 203 15.85 -0.11 5.81
CA ARG A 203 15.56 -1.49 5.40
C ARG A 203 14.25 -1.57 4.62
N LEU A 204 14.24 -2.40 3.57
CA LEU A 204 13.04 -2.78 2.85
C LEU A 204 12.50 -4.08 3.45
N PHE A 205 11.26 -4.05 3.91
CA PHE A 205 10.51 -5.20 4.40
C PHE A 205 9.55 -5.65 3.31
N CYS A 206 9.89 -6.74 2.62
CA CYS A 206 9.14 -7.28 1.50
C CYS A 206 8.44 -8.60 1.92
N ALA A 207 7.13 -8.56 2.06
CA ALA A 207 6.32 -9.77 2.24
C ALA A 207 6.01 -10.36 0.86
N ALA A 208 6.30 -11.64 0.68
CA ALA A 208 6.24 -12.32 -0.60
C ALA A 208 5.31 -13.54 -0.55
N ASP A 209 4.60 -13.79 -1.66
CA ASP A 209 3.62 -14.86 -1.87
C ASP A 209 4.20 -16.26 -1.54
N GLY A 210 5.52 -16.43 -1.64
CA GLY A 210 6.26 -17.64 -1.23
C GLY A 210 6.31 -17.90 0.29
N GLY A 211 5.59 -17.13 1.11
CA GLY A 211 5.52 -17.34 2.56
C GLY A 211 6.76 -16.83 3.30
N ALA A 212 7.31 -15.69 2.85
CA ALA A 212 8.47 -15.08 3.48
C ALA A 212 8.32 -13.56 3.63
N LEU A 213 8.79 -13.04 4.76
CA LEU A 213 9.11 -11.63 4.95
C LEU A 213 10.63 -11.48 4.77
N VAL A 214 11.03 -11.00 3.60
CA VAL A 214 12.42 -10.75 3.25
C VAL A 214 12.78 -9.32 3.64
N VAL A 215 13.85 -9.16 4.43
CA VAL A 215 14.37 -7.86 4.84
C VAL A 215 15.67 -7.59 4.08
N LEU A 216 15.71 -6.50 3.32
CA LEU A 216 16.85 -6.12 2.50
C LEU A 216 17.42 -4.77 2.97
N GLU A 217 18.74 -4.57 2.86
CA GLU A 217 19.34 -3.23 2.96
C GLU A 217 18.90 -2.42 1.74
N ARG A 218 18.33 -1.23 1.98
CA ARG A 218 17.63 -0.47 0.94
C ARG A 218 18.50 -0.07 -0.26
N GLY A 219 19.81 0.10 -0.06
CA GLY A 219 20.74 0.59 -1.07
C GLY A 219 21.35 -0.52 -1.92
N SER A 220 21.96 -1.49 -1.26
CA SER A 220 22.64 -2.61 -1.90
C SER A 220 21.66 -3.65 -2.42
N GLY A 221 20.52 -3.83 -1.76
CA GLY A 221 19.61 -4.96 -1.96
C GLY A 221 20.11 -6.25 -1.30
N GLU A 222 21.13 -6.17 -0.45
CA GLU A 222 21.60 -7.33 0.30
C GLU A 222 20.52 -7.81 1.28
N VAL A 223 20.28 -9.12 1.30
CA VAL A 223 19.32 -9.73 2.21
C VAL A 223 19.91 -9.81 3.60
N ILE A 224 19.28 -9.13 4.56
CA ILE A 224 19.66 -9.11 5.97
C ILE A 224 19.09 -10.33 6.69
N VAL A 225 17.80 -10.62 6.48
CA VAL A 225 17.13 -11.82 7.03
C VAL A 225 15.93 -12.18 6.16
N SER A 226 15.55 -13.46 6.21
CA SER A 226 14.27 -13.95 5.67
C SER A 226 13.50 -14.67 6.77
N LEU A 227 12.33 -14.15 7.12
CA LEU A 227 11.47 -14.69 8.16
C LEU A 227 10.31 -15.45 7.52
N ARG A 228 9.97 -16.63 8.06
CA ARG A 228 8.86 -17.44 7.55
C ARG A 228 7.53 -16.79 7.88
N LEU A 229 6.62 -16.76 6.91
CA LEU A 229 5.22 -16.45 7.10
C LEU A 229 4.38 -17.72 7.01
N PRO A 230 3.30 -17.85 7.82
CA PRO A 230 2.43 -19.03 7.83
C PRO A 230 1.49 -19.13 6.61
N GLY A 231 1.52 -18.19 5.67
CA GLY A 231 0.66 -18.18 4.48
C GLY A 231 1.04 -17.07 3.50
N VAL A 232 0.20 -16.88 2.48
CA VAL A 232 0.37 -15.85 1.45
C VAL A 232 0.07 -14.48 2.07
N PRO A 233 1.07 -13.56 2.12
CA PRO A 233 0.84 -12.23 2.63
C PRO A 233 0.10 -11.36 1.63
N ASP A 234 -0.47 -10.28 2.15
CA ASP A 234 -0.99 -9.17 1.37
C ASP A 234 -0.30 -7.88 1.85
N VAL A 235 -1.03 -6.92 2.42
CA VAL A 235 -0.47 -5.64 2.85
C VAL A 235 0.43 -5.76 4.08
N VAL A 236 1.47 -4.92 4.07
CA VAL A 236 2.40 -4.70 5.16
C VAL A 236 2.21 -3.28 5.69
N MET A 237 2.18 -3.11 7.01
CA MET A 237 2.17 -1.79 7.65
C MET A 237 3.23 -1.72 8.75
N HIS A 238 3.62 -0.51 9.13
CA HIS A 238 4.57 -0.27 10.21
C HIS A 238 4.05 0.75 11.21
N ASP A 239 4.35 0.48 12.46
CA ASP A 239 4.23 1.40 13.58
C ASP A 239 5.65 1.78 14.03
N SER A 240 6.03 3.02 13.75
CA SER A 240 7.36 3.54 14.10
C SER A 240 7.54 3.77 15.60
N GLU A 241 6.47 4.04 16.35
CA GLU A 241 6.54 4.25 17.80
C GLU A 241 6.83 2.93 18.53
N LEU A 242 6.28 1.82 18.02
CA LEU A 242 6.51 0.48 18.55
C LEU A 242 7.64 -0.29 17.86
N ALA A 243 8.31 0.35 16.88
CA ALA A 243 9.27 -0.29 15.98
C ALA A 243 8.76 -1.63 15.43
N ARG A 244 7.50 -1.66 14.98
CA ARG A 244 6.78 -2.90 14.71
C ARG A 244 6.17 -2.95 13.33
N LEU A 245 6.41 -4.06 12.64
CA LEU A 245 5.77 -4.36 11.36
C LEU A 245 4.58 -5.30 11.58
N TYR A 246 3.52 -5.13 10.80
CA TYR A 246 2.39 -6.05 10.75
C TYR A 246 2.17 -6.53 9.32
N VAL A 247 1.94 -7.82 9.16
CA VAL A 247 1.73 -8.48 7.86
C VAL A 247 0.38 -9.19 7.90
N ALA A 248 -0.54 -8.81 7.02
CA ALA A 248 -1.81 -9.52 6.85
C ALA A 248 -1.61 -10.77 5.99
N ILE A 249 -2.27 -11.85 6.40
CA ILE A 249 -2.20 -13.15 5.74
C ILE A 249 -3.64 -13.63 5.55
N GLY A 250 -4.15 -13.53 4.32
CA GLY A 250 -5.56 -13.79 4.02
C GLY A 250 -5.97 -15.24 4.26
N ASP A 251 -5.07 -16.18 4.02
CA ASP A 251 -5.28 -17.62 4.27
C ASP A 251 -4.08 -18.13 5.09
N PRO A 252 -4.26 -18.49 6.38
CA PRO A 252 -5.53 -18.87 7.03
C PRO A 252 -6.31 -17.75 7.75
N GLY A 253 -5.97 -16.47 7.51
CA GLY A 253 -6.63 -15.34 8.18
C GLY A 253 -5.90 -14.91 9.44
N LEU A 254 -4.67 -14.43 9.30
CA LEU A 254 -3.80 -14.03 10.40
C LEU A 254 -3.28 -12.61 10.21
N VAL A 255 -2.90 -11.98 11.33
CA VAL A 255 -1.94 -10.88 11.32
C VAL A 255 -0.73 -11.31 12.13
N CYS A 256 0.43 -11.36 11.47
CA CYS A 256 1.71 -11.56 12.13
C CYS A 256 2.35 -10.19 12.43
N SER A 257 3.01 -10.07 13.58
CA SER A 257 3.79 -8.87 13.91
C SER A 257 5.26 -9.19 14.15
N PHE A 258 6.12 -8.23 13.82
CA PHE A 258 7.57 -8.37 13.82
C PHE A 258 8.23 -7.16 14.47
N ASP A 259 9.29 -7.39 15.23
CA ASP A 259 10.19 -6.35 15.71
C ASP A 259 11.11 -5.91 14.56
N THR A 260 11.07 -4.64 14.19
CA THR A 260 11.85 -4.12 13.05
C THR A 260 13.29 -3.77 13.40
N GLU A 261 13.66 -3.76 14.68
CA GLU A 261 15.04 -3.58 15.11
C GLU A 261 15.74 -4.93 15.25
N ARG A 262 15.14 -5.83 16.04
CA ARG A 262 15.65 -7.18 16.33
C ARG A 262 15.42 -8.17 15.20
N LEU A 263 14.54 -7.83 14.25
CA LEU A 263 14.22 -8.64 13.08
C LEU A 263 13.72 -10.05 13.42
N GLU A 264 12.76 -10.11 14.34
CA GLU A 264 12.14 -11.36 14.78
C GLU A 264 10.61 -11.25 14.81
N GLN A 265 9.94 -12.39 14.67
CA GLN A 265 8.50 -12.45 14.85
C GLN A 265 8.15 -12.33 16.34
N LEU A 266 7.14 -11.51 16.65
CA LEU A 266 6.67 -11.27 18.01
C LEU A 266 5.41 -12.09 18.34
N GLU A 267 4.41 -12.03 17.46
CA GLU A 267 3.13 -12.72 17.66
C GLU A 267 2.41 -12.99 16.33
N SER A 268 1.42 -13.87 16.39
CA SER A 268 0.45 -14.11 15.32
C SER A 268 -0.93 -14.14 15.95
N VAL A 269 -1.87 -13.37 15.38
CA VAL A 269 -3.24 -13.26 15.90
C VAL A 269 -4.23 -13.68 14.82
N GLU A 270 -5.20 -14.50 15.23
CA GLU A 270 -6.29 -14.94 14.37
C GLU A 270 -7.23 -13.79 14.02
N THR A 271 -7.62 -13.75 12.75
CA THR A 271 -8.56 -12.79 12.17
C THR A 271 -9.54 -13.52 11.27
N ALA A 272 -10.39 -12.78 10.55
CA ALA A 272 -11.24 -13.39 9.54
C ALA A 272 -10.39 -13.88 8.35
N VAL A 273 -10.76 -15.03 7.80
CA VAL A 273 -10.24 -15.51 6.51
C VAL A 273 -10.51 -14.45 5.44
N GLY A 274 -9.52 -14.19 4.59
CA GLY A 274 -9.55 -13.18 3.54
C GLY A 274 -9.11 -11.79 3.98
N ILE A 275 -8.47 -11.63 5.15
CA ILE A 275 -7.84 -10.36 5.53
C ILE A 275 -6.79 -9.94 4.50
N ARG A 276 -6.87 -8.69 4.03
CA ARG A 276 -5.91 -8.13 3.06
C ARG A 276 -5.07 -7.00 3.62
N SER A 277 -5.65 -6.20 4.51
CA SER A 277 -5.01 -5.01 5.05
C SER A 277 -5.01 -4.99 6.58
N PRO A 278 -3.84 -4.95 7.22
CA PRO A 278 -3.72 -4.46 8.58
C PRO A 278 -3.67 -2.92 8.55
N SER A 279 -4.28 -2.28 9.55
CA SER A 279 -4.15 -0.83 9.74
C SER A 279 -4.07 -0.55 11.24
N ALA A 280 -3.16 0.34 11.64
CA ALA A 280 -3.07 0.80 13.02
C ALA A 280 -3.29 2.30 13.08
N CYS A 281 -4.19 2.68 13.97
CA CYS A 281 -4.38 4.05 14.40
C CYS A 281 -3.89 4.11 15.85
N THR A 282 -2.62 4.48 16.03
CA THR A 282 -2.06 4.64 17.37
C THR A 282 -2.60 5.91 18.01
N SER A 283 -3.07 5.80 19.24
CA SER A 283 -3.28 6.96 20.10
C SER A 283 -1.99 7.24 20.85
N SER A 284 -1.16 8.16 20.37
CA SER A 284 -0.13 8.77 21.22
C SER A 284 -0.83 9.74 22.19
N ALA A 285 -1.37 9.17 23.26
CA ALA A 285 -1.80 9.86 24.45
C ALA A 285 -1.85 8.86 25.63
N ARG A 286 -0.67 8.60 26.19
CA ARG A 286 -0.51 8.36 27.62
C ARG A 286 0.61 9.23 28.13
#